data_AF-A0A4R7TE02-F1
#
_entry.id   AF-A0A4R7TE02-F1
#
_cell.length_a   1.000
_cell.length_b   1.000
_cell.length_c   1.000
_cell.angle_alpha   90.00
_cell.angle_beta   90.00
_cell.angle_gamma   90.00
#
_symmetry.space_group_name_H-M   'P 1'
#
loop_
_entity.id
_entity.type
_entity.pdbx_description
1 polymer ?
#
loop_
_entity_poly.entity_id
_entity_poly.type
_entity_poly.pdbx_seq_one_letter_code
_entity_poly.pdbx_strand_id
1 'polypeptide(L)' 'MTDHEEVFDRIKAAREQAIHHTRLARQFAIERRDLMQSLLDQGVSQSDIARELGVSRQAIQKMMAC' A
#
# COMPACT_ATOMS: atom_id res chain seq x y z
N MET A 1 -29.73 -18.89 18.51
CA MET A 1 -28.55 -18.01 18.38
C MET A 1 -28.99 -16.65 18.86
N THR A 2 -28.27 -16.09 19.81
CA THR A 2 -28.60 -14.76 20.38
C THR A 2 -27.99 -13.69 19.48
N ASP A 3 -28.68 -12.56 19.30
CA ASP A 3 -28.26 -11.45 18.42
C ASP A 3 -26.80 -11.01 18.63
N HIS A 4 -26.26 -11.20 19.84
CA HIS A 4 -24.87 -10.89 20.16
C HIS A 4 -23.85 -11.84 19.51
N GLU A 5 -24.14 -13.13 19.36
CA GLU A 5 -23.25 -14.10 18.73
C GLU A 5 -22.99 -13.75 17.26
N GLU A 6 -24.03 -13.38 16.53
CA GLU A 6 -23.94 -12.96 15.12
C GLU A 6 -23.10 -11.68 14.96
N VAL A 7 -23.26 -10.72 15.88
CA VAL A 7 -22.44 -9.50 15.90
C VAL A 7 -20.96 -9.83 16.14
N PHE A 8 -20.65 -10.73 17.07
CA PHE A 8 -19.28 -11.15 17.32
C PHE A 8 -18.66 -11.84 16.11
N ASP A 9 -19.42 -12.69 15.40
CA ASP A 9 -18.92 -13.36 14.20
C ASP A 9 -18.66 -12.36 13.06
N ARG A 10 -19.52 -11.35 12.89
CA ARG A 10 -19.29 -10.25 11.95
C ARG A 10 -18.03 -9.45 12.30
N ILE A 11 -17.78 -9.18 13.59
CA ILE A 11 -16.56 -8.50 14.04
C ILE A 11 -15.31 -9.32 13.71
N LYS A 12 -15.33 -10.64 13.96
CA LYS A 12 -14.21 -11.53 13.64
C LYS A 12 -13.91 -11.52 12.14
N ALA A 13 -14.95 -11.65 11.31
CA ALA A 13 -14.81 -11.64 9.85
C ALA A 13 -14.25 -10.30 9.34
N ALA A 14 -14.77 -9.16 9.82
CA ALA A 14 -14.27 -7.85 9.45
C ALA A 14 -12.80 -7.65 9.86
N ARG A 15 -12.42 -8.13 11.05
CA ARG A 15 -11.04 -8.06 11.53
C ARG A 15 -10.10 -8.92 10.68
N GLU A 16 -10.51 -10.11 10.28
CA GLU A 16 -9.72 -10.97 9.39
C GLU A 16 -9.50 -10.32 8.02
N GLN A 17 -10.54 -9.74 7.43
CA GLN A 17 -10.44 -8.98 6.18
C GLN A 17 -9.48 -7.80 6.32
N ALA A 18 -9.57 -7.02 7.41
CA ALA A 18 -8.67 -5.90 7.65
C ALA A 18 -7.20 -6.34 7.77
N ILE A 19 -6.93 -7.46 8.45
CA ILE A 19 -5.58 -8.02 8.56
C ILE A 19 -5.08 -8.46 7.17
N HIS A 20 -5.92 -9.14 6.39
CA HIS A 20 -5.58 -9.58 5.05
C HIS A 20 -5.23 -8.41 4.14
N HIS A 21 -6.08 -7.38 4.08
CA HIS A 21 -5.82 -6.17 3.28
C HIS A 21 -4.61 -5.40 3.77
N THR A 22 -4.33 -5.38 5.08
CA THR A 22 -3.10 -4.77 5.62
C THR A 22 -1.86 -5.49 5.12
N ARG A 23 -1.88 -6.83 5.06
CA ARG A 23 -0.76 -7.62 4.52
C ARG A 23 -0.56 -7.33 3.03
N LEU A 24 -1.63 -7.34 2.24
CA LEU A 24 -1.57 -7.01 0.82
C LEU A 24 -1.06 -5.58 0.57
N ALA A 25 -1.56 -4.60 1.33
CA ALA A 25 -1.11 -3.22 1.20
C ALA A 25 0.40 -3.08 1.48
N ARG A 26 0.92 -3.81 2.48
CA ARG A 26 2.37 -3.85 2.76
C ARG A 26 3.16 -4.50 1.62
N GLN A 27 2.67 -5.61 1.08
CA GLN A 27 3.31 -6.29 -0.05
C GLN A 27 3.40 -5.35 -1.26
N PHE A 28 2.30 -4.72 -1.66
CA PHE A 28 2.29 -3.79 -2.79
C PHE A 28 3.08 -2.51 -2.52
N ALA A 29 3.17 -2.06 -1.26
CA ALA A 29 4.03 -0.93 -0.92
C ALA A 29 5.52 -1.24 -1.15
N ILE A 30 5.96 -2.46 -0.79
CA ILE A 30 7.32 -2.93 -1.06
C ILE A 30 7.56 -3.06 -2.56
N GLU A 31 6.67 -3.77 -3.27
CA GLU A 31 6.78 -3.95 -4.72
C GLU A 31 6.88 -2.61 -5.46
N ARG A 32 6.02 -1.65 -5.10
CA ARG A 32 6.07 -0.29 -5.65
C ARG A 32 7.41 0.40 -5.36
N ARG A 33 7.94 0.26 -4.14
CA ARG A 33 9.25 0.83 -3.77
C ARG A 33 10.35 0.25 -4.64
N ASP A 34 10.37 -1.06 -4.80
CA ASP A 34 11.39 -1.77 -5.59
C ASP A 34 11.31 -1.39 -7.08
N LEU A 35 10.10 -1.27 -7.62
CA LEU A 35 9.87 -0.78 -8.99
C LEU A 35 10.36 0.66 -9.18
N MET A 36 10.03 1.58 -8.25
CA MET A 36 10.55 2.94 -8.31
C MET A 36 12.07 3.00 -8.20
N GLN A 37 12.67 2.16 -7.35
CA GLN A 37 14.13 2.06 -7.24
C GLN A 37 14.75 1.59 -8.55
N SER A 38 14.16 0.59 -9.20
CA SER A 38 14.64 0.10 -10.50
C SER A 38 14.63 1.18 -11.60
N LEU A 39 13.67 2.12 -11.56
CA LEU A 39 13.63 3.26 -12.48
C LEU A 39 14.75 4.26 -12.18
N LEU A 40 15.03 4.52 -10.90
CA LEU A 40 16.14 5.38 -10.50
C LEU A 40 17.48 4.78 -10.92
N ASP A 41 17.65 3.47 -10.79
CA ASP A 41 18.86 2.75 -11.19
C ASP A 41 19.07 2.80 -12.72
N GLN A 42 17.99 2.95 -13.49
CA GLN A 42 18.02 3.20 -14.94
C GLN A 42 18.26 4.68 -15.31
N GLY A 43 18.43 5.56 -14.32
CA GLY A 43 18.67 6.99 -14.52
C GLY A 43 17.41 7.85 -14.67
N VAL A 44 16.21 7.29 -14.48
CA VAL A 44 14.97 8.07 -14.47
C VAL A 44 14.93 8.92 -13.21
N SER A 45 14.69 10.23 -13.30
CA SER A 45 14.67 11.09 -12.11
C SER A 45 13.36 10.94 -11.32
N GLN A 46 13.40 11.19 -10.00
CA GLN A 46 12.17 11.24 -9.17
C GLN A 46 11.13 12.25 -9.69
N SER A 47 11.56 13.32 -10.38
CA SER A 47 10.63 14.29 -10.97
C SER A 47 9.88 13.71 -12.16
N ASP A 48 10.57 12.93 -13.00
CA ASP A 48 9.96 12.29 -14.16
C ASP A 48 9.00 11.18 -13.71
N ILE A 49 9.40 10.38 -12.71
CA ILE A 49 8.52 9.38 -12.08
C ILE A 49 7.26 10.05 -11.51
N ALA A 50 7.42 11.16 -10.77
CA ALA A 50 6.29 11.89 -10.20
C ALA A 50 5.33 12.40 -11.28
N ARG A 51 5.88 12.96 -12.37
CA ARG A 51 5.10 13.46 -13.52
C ARG A 51 4.31 12.33 -14.18
N GLU A 52 4.95 11.18 -14.44
CA GLU A 52 4.33 10.03 -15.08
C GLU A 52 3.22 9.42 -14.23
N LEU A 53 3.44 9.31 -12.92
CA LEU A 53 2.45 8.78 -11.98
C LEU A 53 1.35 9.80 -11.61
N GLY A 54 1.43 11.04 -12.09
CA GLY A 54 0.45 12.08 -11.77
C GLY A 54 0.44 12.49 -10.30
N VAL A 55 1.59 12.42 -9.61
CA VAL A 55 1.72 12.73 -8.18
C VAL A 55 2.77 13.82 -7.94
N SER A 56 2.80 14.36 -6.72
CA SER A 56 3.86 15.29 -6.34
C SER A 56 5.18 14.56 -6.08
N ARG A 57 6.30 15.27 -6.25
CA ARG A 57 7.63 14.75 -5.86
C ARG A 57 7.69 14.35 -4.38
N GLN A 58 6.97 15.07 -3.51
CA GLN A 58 6.86 14.74 -2.09
C GLN A 58 6.14 13.40 -1.87
N ALA A 59 5.15 13.06 -2.70
CA ALA A 59 4.49 11.76 -2.65
C ALA A 59 5.48 10.63 -2.98
N ILE A 60 6.31 10.80 -4.02
CA ILE A 60 7.39 9.83 -4.35
C ILE A 60 8.33 9.65 -3.15
N GLN A 61 8.80 10.74 -2.54
CA GLN A 61 9.66 10.66 -1.35
C GLN A 61 9.02 9.86 -0.21
N LYS A 62 7.73 10.08 0.07
CA LYS A 62 7.00 9.31 1.08
C LYS A 62 6.90 7.83 0.68
N MET A 63 6.57 7.54 -0.57
CA MET A 63 6.45 6.17 -1.05
C MET A 63 7.78 5.39 -1.01
N MET A 64 8.91 6.09 -1.16
CA MET A 64 10.24 5.51 -1.04
C MET A 64 10.72 5.35 0.41
N ALA A 65 10.26 6.20 1.33
CA ALA A 65 10.65 6.20 2.74
C ALA A 65 9.81 5.25 3.62
N CYS A 66 8.64 4.81 3.13
CA CYS A 66 7.84 3.74 3.74
C CYS A 66 8.60 2.42 3.71
#